data_AF-A0A1A9ZMK4-F1
#
_entry.id   AF-A0A1A9ZMK4-F1
#
_cell.length_a   1.000
_cell.length_b   1.000
_cell.length_c   1.000
_cell.angle_alpha   90.00
_cell.angle_beta   90.00
_cell.angle_gamma   90.00
#
_symmetry.space_group_name_H-M   'P 1'
#
loop_
_entity.id
_entity.type
_entity.pdbx_description
1 polymer ?
#
loop_
_entity_poly.entity_id
_entity_poly.type
_entity_poly.pdbx_seq_one_letter_code
_entity_poly.pdbx_strand_id
1 'polypeptide(L)'
;MDLAKALEYLSAYFFRKKEYRKPNLGDDLRLVVQSKDFENNVKATAPFLATGMLAWPLYWGYRGIGWHKYRNTEILPLYIRKTFYRAKAMELMILMTGIVYSLKSTLEPVALKKFQDLRYAQQK
;
A
#
# COMPACT_ATOMS: atom_id res chain seq x y z
N MET A 1 10.47 50.87 -14.23
CA MET A 1 10.57 49.52 -13.64
C MET A 1 11.95 49.02 -14.02
N ASP A 2 12.85 48.90 -13.04
CA ASP A 2 14.29 48.81 -13.27
C ASP A 2 14.68 47.41 -13.77
N LEU A 3 15.22 47.33 -14.99
CA LEU A 3 15.58 46.08 -15.67
C LEU A 3 16.59 45.27 -14.85
N ALA A 4 17.45 45.97 -14.10
CA ALA A 4 18.44 45.37 -13.21
C ALA A 4 17.77 44.54 -12.10
N LYS A 5 16.68 45.06 -11.49
CA LYS A 5 15.92 44.33 -10.47
C LYS A 5 15.24 43.09 -11.03
N ALA A 6 14.70 43.16 -12.25
CA ALA A 6 14.06 42.01 -12.88
C ALA A 6 15.05 40.87 -13.16
N LEU A 7 16.27 41.22 -13.60
CA LEU A 7 17.37 40.27 -13.83
C LEU A 7 17.89 39.66 -12.52
N GLU A 8 17.95 40.44 -11.44
CA GLU A 8 18.32 39.96 -10.11
C GLU A 8 17.29 38.96 -9.55
N TYR A 9 15.99 39.24 -9.73
CA TYR A 9 14.93 38.30 -9.34
C TYR A 9 14.95 37.01 -10.17
N LEU A 10 15.20 37.13 -11.49
CA LEU A 10 15.29 35.97 -12.39
C LEU A 10 16.52 35.10 -12.07
N SER A 11 17.67 35.71 -11.78
CA SER A 11 18.87 34.97 -11.39
C SER A 11 18.67 34.30 -10.03
N ALA A 12 18.08 34.99 -9.05
CA ALA A 12 17.74 34.41 -7.76
C ALA A 12 16.71 33.27 -7.85
N TYR A 13 15.78 33.33 -8.81
CA TYR A 13 14.83 32.26 -9.07
C TYR A 13 15.49 31.04 -9.73
N PHE A 14 16.32 31.25 -10.76
CA PHE A 14 17.01 30.17 -11.48
C PHE A 14 18.12 29.51 -10.65
N PHE A 15 18.85 30.29 -9.84
CA PHE A 15 19.93 29.79 -8.97
C PHE A 15 19.47 29.43 -7.57
N ARG A 16 18.15 29.35 -7.32
CA ARG A 16 17.61 28.83 -6.07
C ARG A 16 18.01 27.35 -5.94
N LYS A 17 19.15 27.09 -5.30
CA LYS A 17 19.52 25.74 -4.87
C LYS A 17 18.37 25.23 -4.01
N LYS A 18 17.78 24.10 -4.39
CA LYS A 18 16.85 23.40 -3.50
C LYS A 18 17.64 23.10 -2.23
N GLU A 19 17.27 23.74 -1.13
CA GLU A 19 17.89 23.47 0.15
C GLU A 19 17.67 22.00 0.46
N TYR A 20 18.75 21.23 0.37
CA TYR A 20 18.78 19.86 0.82
C TYR A 20 18.67 19.88 2.34
N ARG A 21 17.44 19.86 2.84
CA ARG A 21 17.17 19.60 4.25
C ARG A 21 17.74 18.24 4.58
N LYS A 22 18.48 18.12 5.70
CA LYS A 22 18.86 16.80 6.21
C LYS A 22 17.59 15.94 6.30
N PRO A 23 17.54 14.76 5.67
CA PRO A 23 16.35 13.92 5.70
C PRO A 23 16.06 13.58 7.16
N ASN A 24 14.93 14.08 7.66
CA ASN A 24 14.44 13.77 8.99
C ASN A 24 13.22 12.88 8.84
N LEU A 25 13.47 11.58 8.90
CA LEU A 25 12.46 10.55 8.69
C LEU A 25 11.23 10.76 9.60
N GLY A 26 11.41 11.29 10.81
CA GLY A 26 10.30 11.55 11.73
C GLY A 26 9.38 12.68 11.27
N ASP A 27 9.92 13.81 10.83
CA ASP A 27 9.12 14.94 10.34
C ASP A 27 8.44 14.60 9.01
N ASP A 28 9.15 13.89 8.12
CA ASP A 28 8.65 13.47 6.82
C ASP A 28 7.53 12.43 6.98
N LEU A 29 7.70 11.44 7.87
CA LEU A 29 6.65 10.49 8.21
C LEU A 29 5.43 11.19 8.80
N ARG A 30 5.63 12.17 9.68
CA ARG A 30 4.52 12.93 10.27
C ARG A 30 3.70 13.65 9.20
N LEU A 31 4.36 14.27 8.22
CA LEU A 31 3.69 14.94 7.10
C LEU A 31 2.93 13.94 6.21
N VAL A 32 3.52 12.78 5.92
CA VAL A 32 2.87 11.73 5.13
C VAL A 32 1.66 11.16 5.88
N VAL A 33 1.79 10.82 7.16
CA VAL A 33 0.70 10.27 7.98
C VAL A 33 -0.47 11.25 8.14
N GLN A 34 -0.18 12.56 8.21
CA GLN A 34 -1.21 13.59 8.31
C GLN A 34 -1.82 13.97 6.94
N SER A 35 -1.31 13.43 5.84
CA SER A 35 -1.86 13.73 4.51
C SER A 35 -3.22 13.08 4.29
N LYS A 36 -4.10 13.78 3.56
CA LYS A 36 -5.41 13.23 3.15
C LYS A 36 -5.25 11.98 2.27
N ASP A 37 -4.18 11.92 1.48
CA ASP A 37 -3.89 10.76 0.62
C ASP A 37 -3.59 9.52 1.46
N PHE A 38 -2.81 9.66 2.53
CA PHE A 38 -2.57 8.56 3.46
C PHE A 38 -3.86 8.11 4.15
N GLU A 39 -4.68 9.04 4.64
CA GLU A 39 -5.97 8.71 5.26
C GLU A 39 -6.90 7.95 4.30
N ASN A 40 -7.00 8.39 3.06
CA ASN A 40 -7.80 7.73 2.03
C ASN A 40 -7.29 6.33 1.70
N ASN A 41 -5.96 6.17 1.56
CA ASN A 41 -5.34 4.87 1.30
C ASN A 41 -5.50 3.90 2.48
N VAL A 42 -5.37 4.38 3.71
CA VAL A 42 -5.61 3.58 4.92
C VAL A 42 -7.07 3.17 5.00
N LYS A 43 -8.02 4.07 4.75
CA LYS A 43 -9.46 3.74 4.71
C LYS A 43 -9.79 2.71 3.63
N ALA A 44 -9.18 2.81 2.45
CA ALA A 44 -9.34 1.81 1.39
C ALA A 44 -8.75 0.44 1.76
N THR A 45 -7.66 0.43 2.55
CA THR A 45 -6.96 -0.80 2.95
C THR A 45 -7.49 -1.38 4.27
N ALA A 46 -8.23 -0.59 5.06
CA ALA A 46 -8.81 -0.96 6.35
C ALA A 46 -9.54 -2.32 6.37
N PRO A 47 -10.39 -2.67 5.39
CA PRO A 47 -11.06 -3.99 5.40
C PRO A 47 -10.06 -5.15 5.29
N PHE A 48 -8.96 -4.99 4.54
CA PHE A 48 -7.93 -6.01 4.42
C PHE A 48 -7.08 -6.11 5.69
N LEU A 49 -6.78 -4.98 6.34
CA LEU A 49 -6.07 -4.96 7.62
C LEU A 49 -6.88 -5.63 8.73
N ALA A 50 -8.16 -5.27 8.85
CA ALA A 50 -9.07 -5.88 9.81
C ALA A 50 -9.24 -7.38 9.55
N THR A 51 -9.39 -7.78 8.28
CA THR A 51 -9.48 -9.19 7.90
C THR A 51 -8.20 -9.93 8.25
N GLY A 52 -7.03 -9.37 7.97
CA GLY A 52 -5.74 -9.98 8.35
C GLY A 52 -5.57 -10.14 9.86
N MET A 53 -5.95 -9.11 10.63
CA MET A 53 -5.89 -9.13 12.10
C MET A 53 -6.80 -10.19 12.72
N LEU A 54 -7.99 -10.43 12.15
CA LEU A 54 -8.92 -11.44 12.66
C LEU A 54 -8.64 -12.84 12.10
N ALA A 55 -8.25 -12.94 10.83
CA ALA A 55 -8.02 -14.22 10.18
C ALA A 55 -6.89 -15.02 10.84
N TRP A 56 -5.85 -14.34 11.33
CA TRP A 56 -4.72 -15.00 11.98
C TRP A 56 -5.11 -15.73 13.28
N PRO A 57 -5.64 -15.07 14.34
CA PRO A 57 -6.05 -15.76 15.56
C PRO A 57 -7.14 -16.80 15.32
N LEU A 58 -8.07 -16.57 14.39
CA LEU A 58 -9.09 -17.56 14.01
C LEU A 58 -8.47 -18.82 13.39
N TYR A 59 -7.50 -18.66 12.48
CA TYR A 59 -6.79 -19.79 11.88
C TYR A 59 -6.02 -20.59 12.93
N TRP A 60 -5.30 -19.93 13.84
CA TRP A 60 -4.60 -20.61 14.94
C TRP A 60 -5.56 -21.29 15.92
N GLY A 61 -6.70 -20.67 16.24
CA GLY A 61 -7.74 -21.29 17.06
C GLY A 61 -8.30 -22.57 16.43
N TYR A 62 -8.66 -22.51 15.14
CA TYR A 62 -9.10 -23.68 14.39
C TYR A 62 -8.04 -24.81 14.36
N ARG A 63 -6.78 -24.45 14.12
CA ARG A 63 -5.66 -25.41 14.13
C ARG A 63 -5.36 -25.93 15.54
N GLY A 64 -5.62 -25.16 16.59
CA GLY A 64 -5.51 -25.61 17.98
C GLY A 64 -6.53 -26.72 18.29
N ILE A 65 -7.79 -26.51 17.89
CA ILE A 65 -8.85 -27.53 18.04
C ILE A 65 -8.51 -28.79 17.21
N GLY A 66 -8.04 -28.60 15.98
CA GLY A 66 -7.60 -29.71 15.12
C GLY A 66 -6.46 -30.52 15.75
N TRP A 67 -5.47 -29.85 16.35
CA TRP A 67 -4.39 -30.53 17.04
C TRP A 67 -4.90 -31.41 18.19
N HIS A 68 -5.81 -30.89 19.03
CA HIS A 68 -6.41 -31.66 20.11
C HIS A 68 -7.09 -32.95 19.64
N LYS A 69 -7.69 -32.94 18.44
CA LYS A 69 -8.36 -34.10 17.85
C LYS A 69 -7.38 -35.13 17.26
N TYR A 70 -6.26 -34.70 16.66
CA TYR A 70 -5.36 -35.56 15.90
C TYR A 70 -4.00 -35.84 16.58
N ARG A 71 -3.78 -35.32 17.80
CA ARG A 71 -2.50 -35.44 18.55
C ARG A 71 -2.02 -36.88 18.76
N ASN A 72 -2.92 -37.86 18.78
CA ASN A 72 -2.58 -39.27 18.99
C ASN A 72 -2.20 -40.01 17.69
N THR A 73 -2.49 -39.41 16.53
CA THR A 73 -2.29 -40.01 15.19
C THR A 73 -1.14 -39.37 14.41
N GLU A 74 -0.77 -38.13 14.72
CA GLU A 74 0.26 -37.39 13.99
C GLU A 74 1.34 -36.85 14.91
N ILE A 75 2.61 -37.04 14.52
CA ILE A 75 3.76 -36.49 15.24
C ILE A 75 3.78 -34.96 15.17
N LEU A 76 3.93 -34.32 16.33
CA LEU A 76 3.87 -32.87 16.51
C LEU A 76 4.75 -32.07 15.53
N PRO A 77 6.02 -32.45 15.23
CA PRO A 77 6.86 -31.68 14.31
C PRO A 77 6.31 -31.64 12.88
N LEU A 78 5.69 -32.73 12.44
CA LEU A 78 5.12 -32.85 11.10
C LEU A 78 3.83 -32.02 10.98
N TYR A 79 3.02 -32.03 12.05
CA TYR A 79 1.84 -31.18 12.17
C TYR A 79 2.19 -29.67 12.13
N ILE A 80 3.24 -29.27 12.85
CA ILE A 80 3.72 -27.88 12.86
C ILE A 80 4.18 -27.46 11.47
N ARG A 81 5.00 -28.28 10.80
CA ARG A 81 5.46 -27.99 9.43
C ARG A 81 4.29 -27.84 8.45
N LYS A 82 3.32 -28.77 8.47
CA LYS A 82 2.12 -28.68 7.62
C LYS A 82 1.32 -27.39 7.90
N THR A 83 1.18 -27.03 9.18
CA THR A 83 0.46 -25.81 9.59
C THR A 83 1.19 -24.55 9.12
N PHE A 84 2.52 -24.54 9.22
CA PHE A 84 3.37 -23.44 8.77
C PHE A 84 3.29 -23.21 7.26
N TYR A 85 3.43 -24.27 6.45
CA TYR A 85 3.32 -24.13 4.98
C TYR A 85 1.93 -23.68 4.54
N ARG A 86 0.87 -24.15 5.20
CA ARG A 86 -0.50 -23.69 4.94
C ARG A 86 -0.69 -22.22 5.30
N ALA A 87 -0.11 -21.76 6.41
CA ALA A 87 -0.14 -20.35 6.79
C ALA A 87 0.61 -19.48 5.76
N LYS A 88 1.76 -19.94 5.28
CA LYS A 88 2.53 -19.24 4.23
C LYS A 88 1.79 -19.19 2.88
N ALA A 89 1.11 -20.25 2.49
CA ALA A 89 0.28 -20.24 1.30
C ALA A 89 -0.89 -19.24 1.43
N MET A 90 -1.54 -19.19 2.60
CA MET A 90 -2.59 -18.21 2.88
C MET A 90 -2.09 -16.77 2.85
N GLU A 91 -0.92 -16.50 3.45
CA GLU A 91 -0.25 -15.20 3.40
C GLU A 91 0.03 -14.77 1.95
N LEU A 92 0.54 -15.68 1.12
CA LEU A 92 0.77 -15.43 -0.30
C LEU A 92 -0.53 -15.10 -1.04
N MET A 93 -1.62 -15.85 -0.79
CA MET A 93 -2.92 -15.61 -1.43
C MET A 93 -3.52 -14.24 -1.07
N ILE A 94 -3.37 -13.82 0.19
CA ILE A 94 -3.81 -12.50 0.65
C ILE A 94 -3.01 -11.39 -0.06
N LEU A 95 -1.69 -11.54 -0.13
CA LEU A 95 -0.82 -10.59 -0.85
C LEU A 95 -1.18 -10.51 -2.34
N MET A 96 -1.36 -11.65 -3.00
CA MET A 96 -1.76 -11.70 -4.41
C MET A 96 -3.10 -11.01 -4.65
N THR A 97 -4.07 -11.20 -3.75
CA THR A 97 -5.37 -10.53 -3.82
C THR A 97 -5.22 -9.01 -3.66
N GLY A 98 -4.38 -8.56 -2.72
CA GLY A 98 -4.05 -7.14 -2.54
C GLY A 98 -3.40 -6.53 -3.79
N ILE A 99 -2.47 -7.24 -4.42
CA ILE A 99 -1.81 -6.81 -5.66
C ILE A 99 -2.81 -6.68 -6.80
N VAL A 100 -3.67 -7.69 -7.00
CA VAL A 100 -4.72 -7.66 -8.04
C VAL A 100 -5.70 -6.51 -7.81
N TYR A 101 -6.11 -6.29 -6.56
CA TYR A 101 -7.01 -5.19 -6.20
C TYR A 101 -6.35 -3.83 -6.47
N SER A 102 -5.09 -3.65 -6.08
CA SER A 102 -4.31 -2.43 -6.32
C SER A 102 -4.06 -2.16 -7.80
N LEU A 103 -3.84 -3.20 -8.61
CA LEU A 103 -3.72 -3.08 -10.06
C LEU A 103 -5.05 -2.60 -10.66
N LYS A 104 -6.17 -3.20 -10.27
CA LYS A 104 -7.49 -2.80 -10.76
C LYS A 104 -7.81 -1.34 -10.40
N SER A 105 -7.55 -0.93 -9.16
CA SER A 105 -7.81 0.45 -8.72
C SER A 105 -6.93 1.49 -9.43
N THR A 106 -5.74 1.10 -9.89
CA THR A 106 -4.83 2.00 -10.61
C THR A 106 -5.15 2.07 -12.11
N LEU A 107 -5.59 0.96 -12.71
CA LEU A 107 -5.85 0.87 -14.15
C LEU A 107 -7.18 1.52 -14.57
N GLU A 108 -8.23 1.46 -13.74
CA GLU A 108 -9.52 2.09 -14.05
C GLU A 108 -9.44 3.62 -14.30
N PRO A 109 -8.83 4.44 -13.42
CA PRO A 109 -8.75 5.88 -13.65
C PRO A 109 -7.88 6.25 -14.86
N VAL A 110 -6.82 5.48 -15.13
CA VAL A 110 -5.95 5.68 -16.30
C VAL A 110 -6.69 5.36 -17.60
N ALA A 111 -7.45 4.25 -17.61
CA ALA A 111 -8.27 3.88 -18.76
C ALA A 111 -9.36 4.92 -19.03
N LEU A 112 -10.10 5.36 -17.98
CA LEU A 112 -11.16 6.36 -18.10
C LEU A 112 -10.65 7.69 -18.64
N LYS A 113 -9.49 8.17 -18.14
CA LYS A 113 -8.87 9.40 -18.63
C LYS A 113 -8.49 9.28 -20.11
N LYS A 114 -7.90 8.17 -20.52
CA LYS A 114 -7.54 7.90 -21.92
C LYS A 114 -8.77 7.88 -22.84
N PHE A 115 -9.89 7.29 -22.39
CA PHE A 115 -11.14 7.28 -23.15
C PHE A 115 -11.77 8.68 -23.26
N GLN A 116 -11.70 9.51 -22.21
CA GLN A 116 -12.18 10.88 -22.26
C GLN A 116 -11.35 11.73 -23.22
N ASP A 117 -10.02 11.65 -23.15
CA ASP A 117 -9.11 12.39 -24.04
C ASP A 117 -9.35 12.02 -25.52
N LEU A 118 -9.57 10.73 -25.81
CA LEU A 118 -9.92 10.26 -27.16
C LEU A 118 -11.28 10.79 -27.63
N ARG A 119 -12.28 10.89 -26.73
CA ARG A 119 -13.60 11.41 -27.07
C ARG A 119 -13.57 12.93 -27.34
N TYR A 120 -12.76 13.69 -26.60
CA TYR A 120 -12.53 15.12 -26.85
C TYR A 120 -11.78 15.38 -28.15
N ALA A 121 -10.81 14.53 -28.50
CA ALA A 121 -10.07 14.64 -29.76
C ALA A 121 -10.94 14.36 -31.00
N GLN A 122 -12.04 13.62 -30.86
CA GLN A 122 -12.99 13.31 -31.94
C GLN A 122 -14.09 14.38 -32.11
N GLN A 123 -14.27 15.29 -31.14
CA GLN A 123 -15.27 16.37 -31.18
C GLN A 123 -14.70 17.71 -31.70
N LYS A 124 -13.44 17.73 -32.14
CA LYS A 124 -12.73 18.90 -32.64
C LYS A 124 -12.42 18.71 -34.12
#